data_AF-A0A7V6DPI5-F1
#
_entry.id   AF-A0A7V6DPI5-F1
#
_cell.length_a   1.000
_cell.length_b   1.000
_cell.length_c   1.000
_cell.angle_alpha   90.00
_cell.angle_beta   90.00
_cell.angle_gamma   90.00
#
_symmetry.space_group_name_H-M   'P 1'
#
loop_
_entity.id
_entity.type
_entity.pdbx_description
1 polymer ?
#
loop_
_entity_poly.entity_id
_entity_poly.type
_entity_poly.pdbx_seq_one_letter_code
_entity_poly.pdbx_strand_id
1 'polypeptide(L)'
;MSWLAILLLLVPLVGGCGGKILTQWPQKKIFTEYFRQQQVKLGMSREEVEAIMGPPQIREEADYRGGNFLLYFYRTHNMDYPESNTVRGGYTPFIFQNNRLVGKGSRAYFQAVDRSAWSGEVAPPAQAPHRSMGPQRSW
;
A
#
# COMPACT_ATOMS: atom_id res chain seq x y z
N MET A 1 -45.12 -44.87 6.31
CA MET A 1 -45.18 -43.65 5.48
C MET A 1 -44.58 -42.39 6.16
N SER A 2 -44.11 -42.45 7.41
CA SER A 2 -43.58 -41.27 8.14
C SER A 2 -42.06 -41.04 7.98
N TRP A 3 -41.28 -42.08 7.67
CA TRP A 3 -39.80 -41.98 7.56
C TRP A 3 -39.29 -41.24 6.32
N LEU A 4 -40.05 -41.23 5.22
CA LEU A 4 -39.67 -40.51 4.00
C LEU A 4 -39.70 -38.99 4.19
N ALA A 5 -40.61 -38.47 5.04
CA ALA A 5 -40.69 -37.05 5.35
C ALA A 5 -39.49 -36.57 6.18
N ILE A 6 -38.99 -37.42 7.08
CA ILE A 6 -37.82 -37.12 7.92
C ILE A 6 -36.54 -37.06 7.08
N LEU A 7 -36.37 -37.96 6.12
CA LEU A 7 -35.23 -37.94 5.20
C LEU A 7 -35.26 -36.73 4.26
N LEU A 8 -36.43 -36.32 3.77
CA LEU A 8 -36.58 -35.13 2.92
C LEU A 8 -36.29 -33.81 3.67
N LEU A 9 -36.52 -33.75 4.98
CA LEU A 9 -36.21 -32.58 5.82
C LEU A 9 -34.74 -32.51 6.26
N LEU A 10 -34.02 -33.65 6.28
CA LEU A 10 -32.61 -33.70 6.69
C LEU A 10 -31.64 -33.33 5.56
N VAL A 11 -32.01 -33.51 4.30
CA VAL A 11 -31.17 -33.19 3.13
C VAL A 11 -30.79 -31.70 3.02
N PRO A 12 -31.67 -30.70 3.22
CA PRO A 12 -31.26 -29.29 3.15
C PRO A 12 -30.39 -28.84 4.33
N LEU A 13 -30.37 -29.57 5.45
CA LEU A 13 -29.55 -29.23 6.62
C LEU A 13 -28.07 -29.60 6.47
N VAL A 14 -27.75 -30.59 5.62
CA VAL A 14 -26.35 -31.00 5.38
C VAL A 14 -25.70 -30.23 4.23
N GLY A 15 -26.50 -29.60 3.36
CA GLY A 15 -26.00 -28.79 2.22
C GLY A 15 -25.57 -27.36 2.59
N GLY A 16 -25.76 -26.93 3.84
CA GLY A 16 -25.63 -25.53 4.27
C GLY A 16 -24.26 -25.07 4.79
N CYS A 17 -23.22 -25.90 4.73
CA CYS A 17 -21.87 -25.52 5.18
C CYS A 17 -20.88 -25.41 4.00
N GLY A 18 -21.25 -24.66 2.96
CA GLY A 18 -20.39 -24.35 1.81
C GLY A 18 -19.89 -22.91 1.77
N GLY A 19 -20.09 -22.13 2.84
CA GLY A 19 -19.70 -20.72 2.91
C GLY A 19 -18.21 -20.56 3.12
N LYS A 20 -17.48 -20.28 2.02
CA LYS A 20 -16.07 -19.87 1.98
C LYS A 20 -15.78 -18.67 2.91
N ILE A 21 -15.60 -18.91 4.20
CA ILE A 21 -15.32 -17.83 5.18
C ILE A 21 -13.84 -17.77 5.59
N LEU A 22 -13.00 -18.75 5.22
CA LEU A 22 -11.64 -18.84 5.76
C LEU A 22 -10.50 -19.00 4.74
N THR A 23 -10.68 -18.62 3.46
CA THR A 23 -9.54 -18.55 2.53
C THR A 23 -9.13 -17.12 2.22
N GLN A 24 -8.81 -16.35 3.27
CA GLN A 24 -7.83 -15.25 3.16
C GLN A 24 -6.39 -15.79 2.98
N TRP A 25 -6.22 -17.11 2.77
CA TRP A 25 -4.96 -17.78 2.55
C TRP A 25 -4.17 -17.02 1.47
N PRO A 26 -2.90 -16.65 1.73
CA PRO A 26 -2.15 -15.77 0.85
C PRO A 26 -2.13 -16.40 -0.54
N GLN A 27 -2.72 -15.70 -1.52
CA GLN A 27 -2.63 -16.16 -2.89
C GLN A 27 -1.14 -16.31 -3.22
N LYS A 28 -0.73 -17.49 -3.68
CA LYS A 28 0.68 -17.84 -3.95
C LYS A 28 1.42 -16.72 -4.68
N LYS A 29 0.73 -16.03 -5.59
CA LYS A 29 1.25 -14.87 -6.32
C LYS A 29 1.67 -13.72 -5.39
N ILE A 30 0.81 -13.29 -4.46
CA ILE A 30 1.08 -12.18 -3.53
C ILE A 30 2.30 -12.47 -2.67
N PHE A 31 2.41 -13.70 -2.16
CA PHE A 31 3.57 -14.15 -1.39
C PHE A 31 4.85 -14.12 -2.24
N THR A 32 4.80 -14.64 -3.47
CA THR A 32 5.94 -14.59 -4.40
C THR A 32 6.37 -13.15 -4.70
N GLU A 33 5.44 -12.24 -4.99
CA GLU A 33 5.75 -10.82 -5.22
C GLU A 33 6.41 -10.19 -3.99
N TYR A 34 5.88 -10.50 -2.79
CA TYR A 34 6.43 -10.00 -1.53
C TYR A 34 7.90 -10.43 -1.29
N PHE A 35 8.29 -11.63 -1.69
CA PHE A 35 9.69 -12.06 -1.58
C PHE A 35 10.57 -11.50 -2.69
N ARG A 36 10.08 -11.43 -3.93
CA ARG A 36 10.84 -10.87 -5.06
C ARG A 36 11.24 -9.42 -4.84
N GLN A 37 10.36 -8.60 -4.26
CA GLN A 37 10.67 -7.19 -3.99
C GLN A 37 11.83 -6.96 -3.01
N GLN A 38 12.23 -7.98 -2.23
CA GLN A 38 13.38 -7.90 -1.34
C GLN A 38 14.71 -7.88 -2.12
N GLN A 39 14.72 -8.46 -3.33
CA GLN A 39 15.87 -8.46 -4.23
C GLN A 39 16.01 -7.13 -4.97
N VAL A 40 14.93 -6.35 -5.06
CA VAL A 40 14.93 -5.05 -5.74
C VAL A 40 15.56 -3.97 -4.86
N LYS A 41 16.57 -3.30 -5.42
CA LYS A 41 17.36 -2.24 -4.79
C LYS A 41 17.17 -0.91 -5.51
N LEU A 42 17.33 0.18 -4.77
CA LEU A 42 17.37 1.53 -5.34
C LEU A 42 18.48 1.64 -6.39
N GLY A 43 18.25 2.44 -7.42
CA GLY A 43 19.16 2.64 -8.55
C GLY A 43 19.04 1.61 -9.68
N MET A 44 18.32 0.50 -9.48
CA MET A 44 18.00 -0.44 -10.55
C MET A 44 17.16 0.25 -11.64
N SER A 45 17.40 -0.13 -12.89
CA SER A 45 16.60 0.25 -14.04
C SER A 45 15.22 -0.41 -14.03
N ARG A 46 14.28 0.12 -14.83
CA ARG A 46 12.95 -0.50 -14.96
C ARG A 46 13.07 -1.92 -15.50
N GLU A 47 13.96 -2.12 -16.46
CA GLU A 47 14.18 -3.42 -17.09
C GLU A 47 14.72 -4.45 -16.08
N GLU A 48 15.67 -4.05 -15.21
CA GLU A 48 16.17 -4.89 -14.11
C GLU A 48 15.07 -5.22 -13.09
N VAL A 49 14.24 -4.24 -12.72
CA VAL A 49 13.12 -4.46 -11.80
C VAL A 49 12.08 -5.40 -12.40
N GLU A 50 11.72 -5.21 -13.67
CA GLU A 50 10.77 -6.09 -14.38
C GLU A 50 11.34 -7.49 -14.59
N ALA A 51 12.65 -7.67 -14.72
CA ALA A 51 13.28 -8.99 -14.76
C ALA A 51 13.13 -9.75 -13.43
N ILE A 52 13.12 -9.05 -12.30
CA ILE A 52 12.97 -9.63 -10.96
C ILE A 52 11.48 -9.86 -10.62
N MET A 53 10.67 -8.82 -10.77
CA MET A 53 9.28 -8.79 -10.33
C MET A 53 8.33 -9.38 -11.38
N GLY A 54 8.66 -9.22 -12.66
CA GLY A 54 7.72 -9.35 -13.76
C GLY A 54 7.03 -8.01 -14.07
N PRO A 55 6.08 -8.01 -15.03
CA PRO A 55 5.35 -6.80 -15.38
C PRO A 55 4.47 -6.34 -14.20
N PRO A 56 4.43 -5.03 -13.92
CA PRO A 56 3.56 -4.49 -12.88
C PRO A 56 2.09 -4.62 -13.26
N GLN A 57 1.22 -4.69 -12.26
CA GLN A 57 -0.23 -4.74 -12.46
C GLN A 57 -0.77 -3.39 -12.95
N ILE A 58 -0.19 -2.29 -12.47
CA ILE A 58 -0.58 -0.93 -12.83
C ILE A 58 0.68 -0.12 -13.10
N ARG A 59 0.62 0.72 -14.13
CA ARG A 59 1.62 1.73 -14.48
C ARG A 59 0.93 3.08 -14.49
N GLU A 60 1.48 4.05 -13.78
CA GLU A 60 1.02 5.44 -13.77
C GLU A 60 2.21 6.36 -14.05
N GLU A 61 1.96 7.46 -14.75
CA GLU A 61 2.91 8.56 -14.88
C GLU A 61 2.40 9.72 -14.02
N ALA A 62 3.30 10.34 -13.27
CA ALA A 62 2.98 11.50 -12.46
C ALA A 62 4.02 12.59 -12.66
N ASP A 63 3.55 13.78 -13.02
CA ASP A 63 4.38 14.97 -13.14
C ASP A 63 4.16 15.81 -11.87
N TYR A 64 5.16 15.83 -10.98
CA TYR A 64 5.06 16.53 -9.71
C TYR A 64 6.32 17.34 -9.41
N ARG A 65 6.14 18.62 -9.03
CA ARG A 65 7.22 19.60 -8.77
C ARG A 65 8.28 19.71 -9.88
N GLY A 66 7.90 19.44 -11.13
CA GLY A 66 8.81 19.45 -12.28
C GLY A 66 9.67 18.18 -12.42
N GLY A 67 9.38 17.13 -11.63
CA GLY A 67 9.91 15.79 -11.84
C GLY A 67 8.87 14.90 -12.50
N ASN A 68 9.23 14.26 -13.61
CA ASN A 68 8.41 13.24 -14.26
C ASN A 68 8.74 11.89 -13.63
N PHE A 69 7.75 11.27 -12.99
CA PHE A 69 7.87 9.98 -12.31
C PHE A 69 7.05 8.93 -13.04
N LEU A 70 7.61 7.73 -13.11
CA LEU A 70 6.88 6.53 -13.52
C LEU A 70 6.68 5.65 -12.31
N LEU A 71 5.44 5.21 -12.09
CA LEU A 71 5.03 4.46 -10.91
C LEU A 71 4.56 3.08 -11.30
N TYR A 72 5.18 2.06 -10.73
CA TYR A 72 4.79 0.67 -10.89
C TYR A 72 4.15 0.15 -9.61
N PHE A 73 3.01 -0.52 -9.74
CA PHE A 73 2.30 -1.06 -8.58
C PHE A 73 2.29 -2.59 -8.63
N TYR A 74 2.86 -3.20 -7.59
CA TYR A 74 2.87 -4.64 -7.39
C TYR A 74 2.02 -5.01 -6.19
N ARG A 75 1.07 -5.94 -6.36
CA ARG A 75 0.24 -6.39 -5.23
C ARG A 75 1.02 -7.37 -4.35
N THR A 76 1.47 -6.91 -3.19
CA THR A 76 2.28 -7.68 -2.24
C THR A 76 1.54 -7.99 -0.94
N HIS A 77 0.37 -7.38 -0.73
CA HIS A 77 -0.50 -7.63 0.42
C HIS A 77 -1.97 -7.78 -0.03
N ASN A 78 -2.80 -8.36 0.84
CA ASN A 78 -4.24 -8.50 0.59
C ASN A 78 -5.01 -7.22 0.93
N MET A 79 -4.53 -6.44 1.90
CA MET A 79 -5.12 -5.19 2.37
C MET A 79 -4.02 -4.25 2.87
N ASP A 80 -4.36 -2.98 3.08
CA ASP A 80 -3.45 -1.98 3.65
C ASP A 80 -3.50 -2.00 5.17
N TYR A 81 -2.35 -1.81 5.81
CA TYR A 81 -2.23 -1.64 7.25
C TYR A 81 -1.38 -0.39 7.53
N PRO A 82 -1.53 0.29 8.68
CA PRO A 82 -0.82 1.55 8.96
C PRO A 82 0.72 1.46 8.83
N GLU A 83 1.29 0.28 9.10
CA GLU A 83 2.73 0.04 9.00
C GLU A 83 3.16 -0.63 7.67
N SER A 84 2.22 -0.88 6.75
CA SER A 84 2.56 -1.50 5.48
C SER A 84 3.18 -0.49 4.51
N ASN A 85 4.09 -0.99 3.69
CA ASN A 85 4.62 -0.24 2.55
C ASN A 85 3.61 -0.17 1.38
N THR A 86 2.32 -0.41 1.60
CA THR A 86 1.32 -0.50 0.54
C THR A 86 0.40 0.71 0.47
N VAL A 87 -0.26 0.86 -0.67
CA VAL A 87 -1.31 1.82 -0.97
C VAL A 87 -2.47 1.12 -1.66
N ARG A 88 -3.69 1.67 -1.52
CA ARG A 88 -4.89 1.34 -2.31
C ARG A 88 -5.14 -0.18 -2.49
N GLY A 89 -5.28 -0.94 -1.41
CA GLY A 89 -5.67 -2.35 -1.44
C GLY A 89 -4.50 -3.34 -1.53
N GLY A 90 -3.36 -3.00 -0.92
CA GLY A 90 -2.21 -3.89 -0.76
C GLY A 90 -1.17 -3.82 -1.87
N TYR A 91 -1.15 -2.73 -2.66
CA TYR A 91 -0.14 -2.52 -3.69
C TYR A 91 1.09 -1.83 -3.12
N THR A 92 2.28 -2.38 -3.33
CA THR A 92 3.54 -1.67 -3.09
C THR A 92 3.91 -0.87 -4.34
N PRO A 93 3.99 0.47 -4.24
CA PRO A 93 4.43 1.32 -5.34
C PRO A 93 5.95 1.34 -5.45
N PHE A 94 6.45 1.38 -6.68
CA PHE A 94 7.85 1.49 -7.06
C PHE A 94 7.98 2.74 -7.93
N ILE A 95 8.82 3.67 -7.50
CA ILE A 95 8.89 5.03 -8.05
C ILE A 95 10.17 5.12 -8.87
N PHE A 96 10.02 5.42 -10.14
CA PHE A 96 11.12 5.60 -11.06
C PHE A 96 11.25 7.06 -11.50
N GLN A 97 12.49 7.50 -11.61
CA GLN A 97 12.86 8.77 -12.22
C GLN A 97 14.08 8.54 -13.11
N ASN A 98 14.08 9.06 -14.35
CA ASN A 98 15.18 8.88 -15.31
C ASN A 98 15.61 7.41 -15.48
N ASN A 99 14.63 6.50 -15.60
CA ASN A 99 14.83 5.04 -15.67
C ASN A 99 15.60 4.45 -14.47
N ARG A 100 15.51 5.04 -13.28
CA ARG A 100 16.14 4.53 -12.05
C ARG A 100 15.11 4.44 -10.94
N LEU A 101 15.11 3.33 -10.19
CA LEU A 101 14.26 3.18 -9.02
C LEU A 101 14.76 4.10 -7.90
N VAL A 102 14.00 5.15 -7.59
CA VAL A 102 14.35 6.16 -6.57
C VAL A 102 13.67 5.90 -5.23
N GLY A 103 12.61 5.10 -5.22
CA GLY A 103 11.92 4.74 -3.99
C GLY A 103 10.96 3.57 -4.17
N LYS A 104 10.58 2.95 -3.05
CA LYS A 104 9.50 1.97 -2.99
C LYS A 104 8.69 2.15 -1.73
N GLY A 105 7.41 1.78 -1.79
CA GLY A 105 6.49 1.81 -0.67
C GLY A 105 5.70 3.11 -0.52
N SER A 106 4.68 3.05 0.34
CA SER A 106 3.72 4.13 0.62
C SER A 106 4.40 5.47 0.90
N ARG A 107 5.42 5.50 1.76
CA ARG A 107 6.17 6.72 2.07
C ARG A 107 6.79 7.36 0.84
N ALA A 108 7.47 6.58 -0.01
CA ALA A 108 8.11 7.09 -1.21
C ALA A 108 7.07 7.55 -2.25
N TYR A 109 5.95 6.83 -2.35
CA TYR A 109 4.82 7.21 -3.20
C TYR A 109 4.24 8.55 -2.79
N PHE A 110 3.87 8.73 -1.51
CA PHE A 110 3.33 10.00 -1.04
C PHE A 110 4.34 11.14 -1.19
N GLN A 111 5.63 10.93 -0.93
CA GLN A 111 6.64 11.95 -1.19
C GLN A 111 6.72 12.36 -2.68
N ALA A 112 6.50 11.41 -3.59
CA ALA A 112 6.55 11.66 -5.03
C ALA A 112 5.26 12.31 -5.56
N VAL A 113 4.09 11.91 -5.05
CA VAL A 113 2.79 12.29 -5.64
C VAL A 113 1.97 13.28 -4.82
N ASP A 114 2.22 13.44 -3.52
CA ASP A 114 1.29 14.18 -2.67
C ASP A 114 1.91 14.86 -1.44
N ARG A 115 1.72 16.19 -1.33
CA ARG A 115 1.99 16.93 -0.08
C ARG A 115 0.75 17.08 0.81
N SER A 116 -0.42 16.57 0.39
CA SER A 116 -1.73 16.85 1.02
C SER A 116 -2.41 15.65 1.70
N ALA A 117 -2.17 14.39 1.33
CA ALA A 117 -2.76 13.23 2.01
C ALA A 117 -2.12 12.85 3.36
N TRP A 118 -1.09 13.56 3.82
CA TRP A 118 -0.65 13.52 5.22
C TRP A 118 -1.16 14.75 6.00
N SER A 119 -2.44 15.09 5.84
CA SER A 119 -3.21 15.83 6.84
C SER A 119 -3.74 14.86 7.91
N GLY A 120 -2.90 13.92 8.35
CA GLY A 120 -3.05 13.39 9.70
C GLY A 120 -2.72 14.56 10.61
N GLU A 121 -3.69 14.99 11.38
CA GLU A 121 -3.59 16.03 12.39
C GLU A 121 -2.43 15.75 13.36
N VAL A 122 -1.22 16.15 12.96
CA VAL A 122 -0.16 16.44 13.90
C VAL A 122 -0.31 17.93 14.13
N ALA A 123 -0.98 18.24 15.26
CA ALA A 123 -1.00 19.59 15.80
C ALA A 123 0.40 20.20 15.66
N PRO A 124 0.53 21.44 15.18
CA PRO A 124 1.82 22.09 15.11
C PRO A 124 2.49 21.98 16.48
N PRO A 125 3.81 21.71 16.56
CA PRO A 125 4.51 21.71 17.84
C PRO A 125 4.13 23.02 18.53
N ALA A 126 3.57 22.89 19.74
CA ALA A 126 3.08 24.02 20.52
C ALA A 126 4.09 25.16 20.38
N GLN A 127 3.64 26.27 19.78
CA GLN A 127 4.48 27.44 19.62
C GLN A 127 5.09 27.71 20.99
N ALA A 128 6.43 27.66 21.07
CA ALA A 128 7.13 28.02 22.28
C ALA A 128 6.56 29.37 22.74
N PRO A 129 6.23 29.53 24.04
CA PRO A 129 5.52 30.70 24.51
C PRO A 129 6.24 31.94 24.00
N HIS A 130 5.52 32.79 23.28
CA HIS A 130 5.98 34.11 22.88
C HIS A 130 6.54 34.77 24.14
N ARG A 131 7.87 34.82 24.23
CA ARG A 131 8.53 35.66 25.23
C ARG A 131 8.13 37.07 24.83
N SER A 132 7.18 37.63 25.57
CA SER A 132 6.86 39.04 25.51
C SER A 132 8.17 39.78 25.75
N MET A 133 8.71 40.36 24.68
CA MET A 133 9.82 41.28 24.77
C MET A 133 9.25 42.50 25.49
N GLY A 134 9.53 42.59 26.79
CA GLY A 134 9.16 43.75 27.60
C GLY A 134 9.72 45.02 26.96
N PRO A 135 9.08 46.17 27.17
CA PRO A 135 9.49 47.41 26.52
C PRO A 135 10.93 47.74 26.91
N GLN A 136 11.82 47.81 25.91
CA GLN A 136 13.14 48.41 26.08
C GLN A 136 12.93 49.87 26.51
N ARG A 137 13.12 50.15 27.80
CA ARG A 137 13.29 51.51 28.29
C ARG A 137 14.71 51.95 27.93
N SER A 138 14.80 52.87 26.98
CA SER A 138 16.00 53.68 26.76
C SER A 138 16.08 54.76 27.84
N TRP A 139 17.07 54.64 28.73
CA TRP A 139 17.68 55.74 29.48
C TRP A 139 19.15 55.41 29.69
#